data_AF-A0A937FXX8-F1
#
_entry.id   AF-A0A937FXX8-F1
#
_cell.length_a   1.000
_cell.length_b   1.000
_cell.length_c   1.000
_cell.angle_alpha   90.00
_cell.angle_beta   90.00
_cell.angle_gamma   90.00
#
_symmetry.space_group_name_H-M   'P 1'
#
loop_
_entity.id
_entity.type
_entity.pdbx_description
1 polymer ?
#
loop_
_entity_poly.entity_id
_entity_poly.type
_entity_poly.pdbx_seq_one_letter_code
_entity_poly.pdbx_strand_id
1 'polypeptide(L)'
;MGLSSTDSFDESSSRNAQGVQPDHKECLKILNLVLDEEAGPKEQEYFKKHIENCMPYYEIYNVDKAIKELIKQKCYDKEVPSDLVDQIKSKVFQGAEE
;
A
#
# COMPACT_ATOMS: atom_id res chain seq x y z
N MET A 1 -6.33 -30.93 -50.59
CA MET A 1 -7.56 -30.18 -50.31
C MET A 1 -7.74 -30.20 -48.81
N GLY A 2 -7.53 -29.06 -48.16
CA GLY A 2 -7.73 -28.92 -46.73
C GLY A 2 -9.21 -28.78 -46.40
N LEU A 3 -9.61 -29.25 -45.23
CA LEU A 3 -10.78 -28.77 -44.51
C LEU A 3 -10.43 -28.77 -43.01
N SER A 4 -10.29 -27.55 -42.50
CA SER A 4 -10.25 -27.18 -41.10
C SER A 4 -11.54 -27.58 -40.38
N SER A 5 -11.44 -28.05 -39.15
CA SER A 5 -12.54 -27.98 -38.18
C SER A 5 -11.94 -27.61 -36.85
N THR A 6 -11.94 -26.29 -36.62
CA THR A 6 -11.69 -25.66 -35.34
C THR A 6 -12.85 -26.02 -34.42
N ASP A 7 -12.56 -26.65 -33.29
CA ASP A 7 -13.54 -26.81 -32.23
C ASP A 7 -13.81 -25.42 -31.63
N SER A 8 -15.05 -24.99 -31.78
CA SER A 8 -15.57 -23.72 -31.28
C SER A 8 -15.69 -23.79 -29.76
N PHE A 9 -14.73 -23.21 -29.04
CA PHE A 9 -14.92 -22.90 -27.63
C PHE A 9 -15.80 -21.65 -27.52
N ASP A 10 -17.11 -21.87 -27.57
CA ASP A 10 -18.13 -20.91 -27.16
C ASP A 10 -18.21 -20.93 -25.63
N GLU A 11 -17.57 -19.95 -24.98
CA GLU A 11 -17.91 -19.59 -23.61
C GLU A 11 -18.51 -18.19 -23.63
N SER A 12 -19.70 -18.12 -24.22
CA SER A 12 -20.61 -16.99 -24.05
C SER A 12 -21.16 -16.99 -22.63
N SER A 13 -20.54 -16.25 -21.70
CA SER A 13 -21.17 -15.90 -20.43
C SER A 13 -21.56 -14.42 -20.38
N SER A 14 -22.83 -14.22 -20.75
CA SER A 14 -23.82 -13.29 -20.18
C SER A 14 -23.52 -11.79 -20.03
N ARG A 15 -24.40 -11.03 -20.69
CA ARG A 15 -24.64 -9.61 -20.51
C ARG A 15 -25.30 -9.32 -19.14
N ASN A 16 -24.86 -8.20 -18.55
CA ASN A 16 -25.65 -7.23 -17.77
C ASN A 16 -25.87 -7.47 -16.25
N ALA A 17 -25.05 -6.80 -15.43
CA ALA A 17 -25.49 -5.89 -14.37
C ALA A 17 -24.30 -5.01 -13.97
N GLN A 18 -24.48 -3.69 -13.87
CA GLN A 18 -23.47 -2.75 -13.40
C GLN A 18 -23.05 -3.04 -11.96
N GLY A 19 -21.97 -3.79 -11.81
CA GLY A 19 -21.13 -3.80 -10.63
C GLY A 19 -19.71 -3.56 -11.12
N VAL A 20 -19.19 -2.34 -10.93
CA VAL A 20 -17.79 -2.02 -11.24
C VAL A 20 -16.93 -2.85 -10.29
N GLN A 21 -16.53 -4.04 -10.73
CA GLN A 21 -15.43 -4.79 -10.13
C GLN A 21 -14.21 -3.87 -10.24
N PRO A 22 -13.65 -3.41 -9.11
CA PRO A 22 -12.54 -2.49 -9.16
C PRO A 22 -11.32 -3.22 -9.73
N ASP A 23 -10.60 -2.56 -10.65
CA ASP A 23 -9.44 -3.15 -11.30
C ASP A 23 -8.40 -3.53 -10.23
N HIS A 24 -7.93 -4.79 -10.28
CA HIS A 24 -7.01 -5.35 -9.28
C HIS A 24 -5.69 -4.55 -9.19
N LYS A 25 -5.18 -4.00 -10.30
CA LYS A 25 -3.96 -3.18 -10.28
C LYS A 25 -4.21 -1.82 -9.66
N GLU A 26 -5.34 -1.21 -9.96
CA GLU A 26 -5.72 0.08 -9.37
C GLU A 26 -5.92 -0.05 -7.85
N CYS A 27 -6.54 -1.13 -7.37
CA CYS A 27 -6.65 -1.41 -5.94
C CYS A 27 -5.29 -1.55 -5.25
N LEU A 28 -4.36 -2.30 -5.86
CA LEU A 28 -3.00 -2.48 -5.34
C LEU A 28 -2.22 -1.16 -5.33
N LYS A 29 -2.40 -0.31 -6.34
CA LYS A 29 -1.75 0.99 -6.40
C LYS A 29 -2.23 1.92 -5.27
N ILE A 30 -3.54 2.00 -5.09
CA ILE A 30 -4.15 2.81 -4.03
C ILE A 30 -3.78 2.25 -2.65
N LEU A 31 -3.70 0.92 -2.51
CA LEU A 31 -3.24 0.26 -1.29
C LEU A 31 -1.86 0.76 -0.85
N ASN A 32 -0.88 0.77 -1.77
CA ASN A 32 0.47 1.24 -1.48
C ASN A 32 0.48 2.72 -1.07
N LEU A 33 -0.26 3.57 -1.79
CA LEU A 33 -0.40 5.00 -1.43
C LEU A 33 -1.00 5.19 -0.04
N VAL A 34 -2.00 4.38 0.33
CA VAL A 34 -2.61 4.43 1.67
C VAL A 34 -1.63 3.96 2.74
N LEU A 35 -0.85 2.92 2.47
CA LEU A 35 0.18 2.44 3.39
C LEU A 35 1.26 3.49 3.62
N ASP A 36 1.70 4.18 2.57
CA ASP A 36 2.77 5.18 2.62
C ASP A 36 2.31 6.56 3.11
N GLU A 37 1.04 6.70 3.51
CA GLU A 37 0.43 7.95 3.96
C GLU A 37 0.43 9.05 2.86
N GLU A 38 0.59 8.66 1.59
CA GLU A 38 0.60 9.54 0.40
C GLU A 38 -0.77 9.61 -0.32
N ALA A 39 -1.73 8.77 0.05
CA ALA A 39 -3.06 8.76 -0.54
C ALA A 39 -3.89 10.00 -0.15
N GLY A 40 -4.45 10.66 -1.15
CA GLY A 40 -5.41 11.76 -0.96
C GLY A 40 -6.76 11.31 -0.40
N PRO A 41 -7.61 12.25 0.05
CA PRO A 41 -8.88 11.93 0.71
C PRO A 41 -9.85 11.13 -0.18
N LYS A 42 -9.84 11.38 -1.50
CA LYS A 42 -10.66 10.64 -2.47
C LYS A 42 -10.21 9.20 -2.64
N GLU A 43 -8.89 8.97 -2.64
CA GLU A 43 -8.29 7.65 -2.80
C GLU A 43 -8.50 6.79 -1.55
N GLN A 44 -8.41 7.41 -0.36
CA GLN A 44 -8.75 6.74 0.90
C GLN A 44 -10.22 6.30 0.96
N GLU A 45 -11.16 7.14 0.49
CA GLU A 45 -12.58 6.79 0.47
C GLU A 45 -12.88 5.66 -0.53
N TYR A 46 -12.27 5.74 -1.73
CA TYR A 46 -12.36 4.68 -2.74
C TYR A 46 -11.81 3.36 -2.18
N PHE A 47 -10.63 3.40 -1.57
CA PHE A 47 -10.00 2.24 -0.95
C PHE A 47 -10.91 1.58 0.10
N LYS A 48 -11.48 2.36 1.02
CA LYS A 48 -12.38 1.84 2.05
C LYS A 48 -13.63 1.16 1.48
N LYS A 49 -14.19 1.68 0.38
CA LYS A 49 -15.39 1.10 -0.26
C LYS A 49 -15.08 -0.17 -1.07
N HIS A 50 -13.87 -0.31 -1.58
CA HIS A 50 -13.51 -1.35 -2.55
C HIS A 50 -12.64 -2.47 -1.98
N ILE A 51 -11.91 -2.24 -0.89
CA ILE A 51 -10.97 -3.23 -0.37
C ILE A 51 -11.66 -4.49 0.19
N GLU A 52 -12.85 -4.35 0.79
CA GLU A 52 -13.61 -5.50 1.32
C GLU A 52 -14.01 -6.50 0.21
N ASN A 53 -14.16 -6.00 -1.02
CA ASN A 53 -14.48 -6.83 -2.20
C ASN A 53 -13.23 -7.44 -2.86
N CYS A 54 -12.04 -6.99 -2.48
CA CYS A 54 -10.74 -7.43 -2.99
C CYS A 54 -10.01 -8.25 -1.92
N MET A 55 -10.69 -9.29 -1.39
CA MET A 55 -10.25 -10.10 -0.24
C MET A 55 -8.76 -10.54 -0.24
N PRO A 56 -8.12 -10.96 -1.35
CA PRO A 56 -6.68 -11.31 -1.32
C PRO A 56 -5.76 -10.12 -1.01
N TYR A 57 -6.16 -8.88 -1.31
CA TYR A 57 -5.35 -7.68 -1.01
C TYR A 57 -5.62 -7.11 0.37
N TYR A 58 -6.80 -7.37 0.94
CA TYR A 58 -7.10 -6.98 2.32
C TYR A 58 -6.20 -7.72 3.31
N GLU A 59 -5.91 -8.99 3.07
CA GLU A 59 -4.97 -9.76 3.88
C GLU A 59 -3.55 -9.20 3.78
N ILE A 60 -3.08 -8.88 2.56
CA ILE A 60 -1.77 -8.25 2.34
C ILE A 60 -1.69 -6.89 3.04
N TYR A 61 -2.72 -6.06 2.91
CA TYR A 61 -2.82 -4.76 3.60
C TYR A 61 -2.68 -4.91 5.12
N ASN A 62 -3.41 -5.86 5.71
CA ASN A 62 -3.40 -6.06 7.15
C ASN A 62 -2.04 -6.52 7.65
N VAL A 63 -1.36 -7.38 6.90
CA VAL A 63 0.01 -7.83 7.23
C VAL A 63 0.98 -6.65 7.16
N ASP A 64 0.97 -5.88 6.07
CA ASP A 64 1.86 -4.73 5.90
C ASP A 64 1.62 -3.65 6.95
N LYS A 65 0.35 -3.40 7.28
CA LYS A 65 -0.04 -2.48 8.35
C LYS A 65 0.50 -2.95 9.71
N ALA A 66 0.33 -4.23 10.05
CA ALA A 66 0.85 -4.78 11.30
C ALA A 66 2.38 -4.69 11.38
N ILE A 67 3.09 -4.89 10.27
CA ILE A 67 4.54 -4.69 10.19
C ILE A 67 4.91 -3.22 10.44
N LYS A 68 4.23 -2.26 9.79
CA LYS A 68 4.46 -0.83 10.01
C LYS A 68 4.21 -0.43 11.46
N GLU A 69 3.13 -0.92 12.08
CA GLU A 69 2.84 -0.68 13.50
C GLU A 69 3.90 -1.26 14.43
N LEU A 70 4.40 -2.46 14.13
CA LEU A 70 5.47 -3.10 14.90
C LEU A 70 6.79 -2.33 14.80
N ILE A 71 7.14 -1.85 13.61
CA ILE A 71 8.31 -0.98 13.41
C ILE A 71 8.12 0.33 14.18
N LYS A 72 6.94 0.97 14.09
CA LYS A 72 6.65 2.19 14.88
C LYS A 72 6.83 1.92 16.38
N GLN A 73 6.28 0.84 16.92
CA GLN A 73 6.44 0.51 18.34
C GLN A 73 7.88 0.17 18.75
N LYS A 74 8.64 -0.56 17.93
CA LYS A 74 9.96 -1.05 18.32
C LYS A 74 11.10 -0.08 18.01
N CYS A 75 10.88 0.82 17.05
CA CYS A 75 11.93 1.68 16.51
C CYS A 75 11.65 3.18 16.69
N TYR A 76 10.43 3.62 17.00
CA TYR A 76 10.08 5.04 16.89
C TYR A 76 10.10 5.84 18.21
N ASP A 77 10.18 5.21 19.38
CA ASP A 77 10.18 5.94 20.68
C ASP A 77 11.34 5.53 21.60
N LYS A 78 12.55 5.45 21.06
CA LYS A 78 13.73 5.56 21.94
C LYS A 78 14.03 7.04 22.05
N GLU A 79 13.70 7.64 23.20
CA GLU A 79 14.22 8.95 23.57
C GLU A 79 15.72 8.94 23.25
N VAL A 80 16.14 9.86 22.37
CA VAL A 80 17.54 9.97 22.01
C VAL A 80 18.29 10.25 23.31
N PRO A 81 19.29 9.43 23.68
CA PRO A 81 20.04 9.64 24.90
C PRO A 81 20.53 11.09 24.95
N SER A 82 20.23 11.80 26.04
CA SER A 82 20.58 13.22 26.17
C SER A 82 22.07 13.47 25.94
N ASP A 83 22.90 12.52 26.36
CA ASP A 83 24.35 12.51 26.12
C ASP A 83 24.73 12.55 24.62
N LEU A 84 24.02 11.80 23.76
CA LEU A 84 24.23 11.85 22.31
C LEU A 84 23.80 13.20 21.73
N VAL A 85 22.70 13.77 22.22
CA VAL A 85 22.22 15.10 21.79
C VAL A 85 23.25 16.17 22.15
N ASP A 86 23.78 16.13 23.36
CA ASP A 86 24.76 17.10 23.86
C ASP A 86 26.10 16.97 23.12
N GLN A 87 26.56 15.75 22.83
CA GLN A 87 27.74 15.51 22.00
C GLN A 87 27.58 16.03 20.57
N ILE A 88 26.41 15.83 19.95
CA ILE A 88 26.12 16.33 18.60
C ILE A 88 26.11 17.86 18.59
N LYS A 89 25.41 18.51 19.54
CA LYS A 89 25.41 19.97 19.68
C LYS A 89 26.82 20.50 19.88
N SER A 90 27.59 19.90 20.77
CA SER A 90 28.99 20.27 21.00
C SER A 90 29.78 20.25 19.69
N LYS A 91 29.71 19.17 18.90
CA LYS A 91 30.48 19.06 17.65
C LYS A 91 30.00 19.97 16.52
N VAL A 92 28.69 20.20 16.40
CA VAL A 92 28.13 21.07 15.35
C VAL A 92 28.41 22.54 15.64
N PHE A 93 28.35 22.95 16.91
CA PHE A 93 28.54 24.34 17.30
C PHE A 93 30.01 24.70 17.64
N GLN A 94 30.87 23.73 17.99
CA GLN A 94 32.32 23.98 18.16
C GLN A 94 33.06 24.21 16.84
N GLY A 95 32.57 23.67 15.73
CA GLY A 95 33.17 23.90 14.40
C GLY A 95 32.80 25.23 13.74
N ALA A 96 32.07 26.11 14.42
CA ALA A 96 31.60 27.39 13.90
C ALA A 96 32.37 28.61 14.43
N GLU A 97 33.37 28.40 15.30
CA GLU A 97 34.21 29.46 15.89
C GLU A 97 35.71 29.38 15.47
N GLU A 98 36.03 28.66 14.39
CA GLU A 98 37.34 28.74 13.70
C GLU A 98 37.23 29.37 12.32
#